data_AF-A0A7S2QHE5-F1
#
_entry.id   AF-A0A7S2QHE5-F1
#
_cell.length_a   1.000
_cell.length_b   1.000
_cell.length_c   1.000
_cell.angle_alpha   90.00
_cell.angle_beta   90.00
_cell.angle_gamma   90.00
#
_symmetry.space_group_name_H-M   'P 1'
#
loop_
_entity.id
_entity.type
_entity.pdbx_description
1 polymer ?
#
loop_
_entity_poly.entity_id
_entity_poly.type
_entity_poly.pdbx_seq_one_letter_code
_entity_poly.pdbx_strand_id
1 'polypeptide(L)'
;VSIEDCGHAPSYLAPKCKLRLPDEARPGLLCHAPVLGYAAQPIDAFAVGVCVFIMLNGRKPWERACSDDTYYHFRMHGLRWRKPMARNAKEVVLGLTCADPSRRLSMQAALDHPWFQV
;
A
#
# COMPACT_ATOMS: atom_id res chain seq x y z
N VAL A 1 -11.33 -10.40 -11.58
CA VAL A 1 -10.03 -10.83 -11.01
C VAL A 1 -10.31 -11.29 -9.59
N SER A 2 -10.25 -12.59 -9.32
CA SER A 2 -10.30 -13.10 -7.93
C SER A 2 -8.88 -13.12 -7.42
N ILE A 3 -8.59 -12.36 -6.36
CA ILE A 3 -7.29 -12.45 -5.68
C ILE A 3 -7.46 -13.53 -4.61
N GLU A 4 -7.14 -14.77 -4.98
CA GLU A 4 -7.06 -15.86 -4.04
C GLU A 4 -5.64 -15.94 -3.50
N ASP A 5 -5.44 -15.33 -2.34
CA ASP A 5 -4.23 -15.55 -1.54
C ASP A 5 -4.69 -16.00 -0.14
N CYS A 6 -5.10 -17.27 -0.03
CA CYS A 6 -5.28 -17.94 1.24
C CYS A 6 -3.89 -18.27 1.80
N GLY A 7 -3.22 -17.25 2.34
CA GLY A 7 -1.91 -17.39 2.95
C GLY A 7 -1.94 -18.42 4.08
N HIS A 8 -1.46 -19.64 3.79
CA HIS A 8 -0.98 -20.56 4.80
C HIS A 8 0.35 -20.01 5.31
N ALA A 9 0.30 -19.01 6.18
CA ALA A 9 1.49 -18.52 6.88
C ALA A 9 1.91 -19.60 7.89
N PRO A 10 3.12 -20.19 7.78
CA PRO A 10 3.62 -21.06 8.84
C PRO A 10 3.68 -20.27 10.14
N SER A 11 3.32 -20.92 11.25
CA SER A 11 3.10 -20.37 12.60
C SER A 11 4.25 -19.53 13.21
N TYR A 12 5.39 -19.41 12.52
CA TYR A 12 6.57 -18.67 12.94
C TYR A 12 6.79 -17.35 12.18
N LEU A 13 5.98 -17.06 11.14
CA LEU A 13 5.96 -15.78 10.43
C LEU A 13 4.71 -14.98 10.82
N ALA A 14 4.46 -14.85 12.12
CA ALA A 14 3.46 -13.90 12.59
C ALA A 14 3.83 -12.52 12.02
N PRO A 15 2.91 -11.83 11.31
CA PRO A 15 3.15 -10.46 10.91
C PRO A 15 3.55 -9.68 12.15
N LYS A 16 4.65 -8.93 12.08
CA LYS A 16 5.13 -8.07 13.18
C LYS A 16 4.18 -6.90 13.37
N CYS A 17 2.94 -7.19 13.75
CA CYS A 17 1.97 -6.23 14.21
C CYS A 17 2.43 -5.79 15.59
N LYS A 18 2.97 -4.58 15.69
CA LYS A 18 3.23 -3.95 16.98
C LYS A 18 1.86 -3.69 17.62
N LEU A 19 1.62 -4.32 18.74
CA LEU A 19 0.44 -4.09 19.56
C LEU A 19 0.91 -3.29 20.78
N ARG A 20 0.15 -2.27 21.18
CA ARG A 20 0.32 -1.68 22.50
C ARG A 20 -0.63 -2.40 23.43
N LEU A 21 -0.06 -3.11 24.40
CA LEU A 21 -0.87 -3.65 25.49
C LEU A 21 -1.38 -2.48 26.33
N PRO A 22 -2.68 -2.44 26.68
CA PRO A 22 -3.20 -1.47 27.63
C PRO A 22 -2.53 -1.67 28.99
N ASP A 23 -2.43 -0.61 29.79
CA ASP A 23 -1.72 -0.65 31.08
C ASP A 23 -2.41 -1.60 32.08
N GLU A 24 -3.69 -1.93 31.86
CA GLU A 24 -4.48 -2.89 32.63
C GLU A 24 -4.30 -4.36 32.18
N ALA A 25 -3.50 -4.62 31.13
CA ALA A 25 -3.30 -5.96 30.60
C ALA A 25 -2.62 -6.88 31.64
N ARG A 26 -3.22 -8.06 31.88
CA ARG A 26 -2.69 -9.07 32.81
C ARG A 26 -2.27 -10.34 32.07
N PRO A 27 -1.15 -10.97 32.44
CA PRO A 27 -0.74 -12.25 31.85
C PRO A 27 -1.84 -13.31 31.97
N GLY A 28 -2.13 -14.01 30.87
CA GLY A 28 -3.13 -15.08 30.82
C GLY A 28 -4.59 -14.64 30.68
N LEU A 29 -4.86 -13.32 30.64
CA LEU A 29 -6.20 -12.79 30.45
C LEU A 29 -6.35 -12.19 29.05
N LEU A 30 -7.50 -12.43 28.41
CA LEU A 30 -7.83 -11.78 27.14
C LEU A 30 -7.97 -10.27 27.35
N CYS A 31 -7.33 -9.48 26.51
CA CYS A 31 -7.46 -8.03 26.51
C CYS A 31 -7.62 -7.50 25.08
N HIS A 32 -8.35 -6.39 24.94
CA HIS A 32 -8.45 -5.67 23.68
C HIS A 32 -7.22 -4.76 23.53
N ALA A 33 -6.22 -5.21 22.78
CA ALA A 33 -5.07 -4.41 22.44
C ALA A 33 -5.35 -3.63 21.13
N PRO A 34 -5.44 -2.29 21.15
CA PRO A 34 -5.54 -1.53 19.93
C PRO A 34 -4.27 -1.74 19.09
N VAL A 35 -4.47 -1.92 17.78
CA VAL A 35 -3.35 -2.11 16.85
C VAL A 35 -2.50 -0.83 16.84
N LEU A 36 -1.24 -0.94 17.25
CA LEU A 36 -0.32 0.20 17.27
C LEU A 36 0.51 0.16 15.99
N GLY A 37 -0.09 0.58 14.87
CA GLY A 37 0.52 0.37 13.58
C GLY A 37 -0.14 1.13 12.44
N TYR A 38 0.35 0.82 11.26
CA TYR A 38 -0.08 1.40 10.00
C TYR A 38 -1.57 1.10 9.71
N ALA A 39 -2.27 2.06 9.11
CA ALA A 39 -3.62 1.81 8.61
C ALA A 39 -3.54 0.88 7.38
N ALA A 40 -4.20 -0.27 7.44
CA ALA A 40 -4.19 -1.27 6.37
C ALA A 40 -4.70 -0.69 5.04
N GLN A 41 -5.83 0.03 5.09
CA GLN A 41 -6.48 0.59 3.90
C GLN A 41 -5.56 1.50 3.05
N PRO A 42 -4.88 2.52 3.61
CA PRO A 42 -3.90 3.30 2.84
C PRO A 42 -2.78 2.45 2.25
N ILE A 43 -2.29 1.43 2.95
CA ILE A 43 -1.21 0.58 2.45
C ILE A 43 -1.67 -0.26 1.27
N ASP A 44 -2.85 -0.86 1.36
CA ASP A 44 -3.44 -1.62 0.26
C ASP A 44 -3.64 -0.72 -0.96
N ALA A 45 -4.10 0.52 -0.76
CA ALA A 45 -4.21 1.51 -1.84
C ALA A 45 -2.85 1.81 -2.50
N PHE A 46 -1.78 1.92 -1.72
CA PHE A 46 -0.43 2.09 -2.26
C PHE A 46 0.03 0.88 -3.08
N ALA A 47 -0.18 -0.34 -2.55
CA ALA A 47 0.14 -1.56 -3.26
C ALA A 47 -0.63 -1.69 -4.58
N VAL A 48 -1.92 -1.35 -4.59
CA VAL A 48 -2.73 -1.29 -5.81
C VAL A 48 -2.16 -0.29 -6.81
N GLY A 49 -1.77 0.91 -6.36
CA GLY A 49 -1.13 1.91 -7.22
C GLY A 49 0.15 1.38 -7.88
N VAL A 50 0.96 0.61 -7.14
CA VAL A 50 2.16 -0.06 -7.67
C VAL A 50 1.79 -1.13 -8.70
N CYS A 51 0.78 -1.96 -8.43
CA CYS A 51 0.31 -2.97 -9.38
C CYS A 51 -0.18 -2.33 -10.69
N VAL A 52 -0.98 -1.26 -10.59
CA VAL A 52 -1.45 -0.50 -11.76
C VAL A 52 -0.28 0.09 -12.54
N PHE A 53 0.71 0.68 -11.86
CA PHE A 53 1.92 1.17 -12.52
C PHE A 53 2.65 0.06 -13.29
N ILE A 54 2.78 -1.14 -12.70
CA ILE A 54 3.44 -2.29 -13.35
C ILE A 54 2.65 -2.71 -14.59
N MET A 55 1.32 -2.82 -14.50
CA MET A 55 0.47 -3.18 -15.64
C MET A 55 0.59 -2.18 -16.78
N LEU A 56 0.64 -0.88 -16.46
CA LEU A 56 0.71 0.19 -17.45
C LEU A 56 2.11 0.39 -18.06
N ASN A 57 3.17 0.20 -17.26
CA ASN A 57 4.54 0.51 -17.65
C ASN A 57 5.37 -0.74 -18.01
N GLY A 58 4.88 -1.94 -17.70
CA GLY A 58 5.54 -3.22 -17.92
C GLY A 58 6.81 -3.43 -17.08
N ARG A 59 6.99 -2.66 -16.00
CA ARG A 59 8.16 -2.78 -15.11
C ARG A 59 7.82 -2.41 -13.69
N LYS A 60 8.52 -3.03 -12.75
CA LYS A 60 8.50 -2.63 -11.34
C LYS A 60 9.11 -1.23 -11.15
N PRO A 61 8.55 -0.44 -10.22
CA PRO A 61 9.10 0.87 -9.88
C PRO A 61 10.47 0.78 -9.19
N TRP A 62 10.77 -0.37 -8.58
CA TRP A 62 12.04 -0.65 -7.90
C TRP A 62 12.39 -2.14 -7.88
N GLU A 63 13.66 -2.45 -7.66
CA GLU A 63 14.15 -3.82 -7.65
C GLU A 63 13.71 -4.62 -6.41
N ARG A 64 13.77 -3.99 -5.23
CA ARG A 64 13.44 -4.59 -3.92
C ARG A 64 12.53 -3.68 -3.12
N ALA A 65 11.46 -4.22 -2.52
CA ALA A 65 10.54 -3.45 -1.67
C ALA A 65 11.06 -3.36 -0.22
N CYS A 66 12.26 -2.80 -0.02
CA CYS A 66 12.88 -2.68 1.30
C CYS A 66 13.02 -1.21 1.75
N SER A 67 13.00 -1.01 3.06
CA SER A 67 13.08 0.32 3.71
C SER A 67 14.44 1.01 3.55
N ASP A 68 15.50 0.26 3.25
CA ASP A 68 16.88 0.76 3.36
C ASP A 68 17.27 1.84 2.34
N ASP A 69 16.52 2.03 1.25
CA ASP A 69 16.85 3.06 0.25
C ASP A 69 15.69 3.33 -0.73
N THR A 70 14.97 2.27 -1.08
CA THR A 70 14.04 2.29 -2.20
C THR A 70 12.84 3.22 -2.00
N TYR A 71 12.31 3.27 -0.78
CA TYR A 71 11.22 4.18 -0.44
C TYR A 71 11.67 5.65 -0.45
N TYR A 72 12.94 5.93 -0.12
CA TYR A 72 13.51 7.27 -0.19
C TYR A 72 13.64 7.74 -1.64
N HIS A 73 14.21 6.91 -2.51
CA HIS A 73 14.29 7.23 -3.95
C HIS A 73 12.90 7.44 -4.57
N PHE A 74 11.92 6.62 -4.16
CA PHE A 74 10.53 6.78 -4.59
C PHE A 74 9.94 8.13 -4.13
N ARG A 75 10.17 8.54 -2.88
CA ARG A 75 9.74 9.85 -2.37
C ARG A 75 10.38 11.02 -3.10
N MET A 76 11.68 10.94 -3.38
CA MET A 76 12.47 12.05 -3.91
C MET A 76 12.33 12.23 -5.43
N HIS A 77 12.20 11.12 -6.16
CA HIS A 77 12.23 11.14 -7.63
C HIS A 77 10.90 10.73 -8.28
N GLY A 78 9.94 10.23 -7.51
CA GLY A 78 8.65 9.79 -8.01
C GLY A 78 8.73 8.61 -8.98
N LEU A 79 7.61 8.33 -9.65
CA LEU A 79 7.51 7.25 -10.63
C LEU A 79 8.10 7.64 -11.98
N ARG A 80 9.00 6.79 -12.50
CA ARG A 80 9.55 6.97 -13.85
C ARG A 80 8.71 6.24 -14.90
N TRP A 81 8.15 6.99 -15.84
CA TRP A 81 7.34 6.46 -16.95
C TRP A 81 8.22 6.19 -18.18
N ARG A 82 8.06 5.05 -18.87
CA ARG A 82 8.80 4.76 -20.12
C ARG A 82 8.04 5.19 -21.37
N LYS A 83 6.71 5.13 -21.31
CA LYS A 83 5.82 5.46 -22.42
C LYS A 83 4.97 6.66 -22.06
N PRO A 84 4.56 7.48 -23.04
CA PRO A 84 3.46 8.42 -22.86
C PRO A 84 2.24 7.66 -22.31
N MET A 85 1.63 8.20 -21.28
CA MET A 85 0.47 7.60 -20.61
C MET A 85 -0.61 8.66 -20.51
N ALA A 86 -1.88 8.25 -20.62
CA ALA A 86 -3.02 9.15 -20.44
C ALA A 86 -2.89 9.90 -19.11
N ARG A 87 -3.16 11.21 -19.14
CA ARG A 87 -3.05 12.08 -17.97
C ARG A 87 -3.87 11.53 -16.80
N ASN A 88 -5.11 11.13 -17.06
CA ASN A 88 -6.03 10.62 -16.05
C ASN A 88 -5.49 9.34 -15.36
N ALA A 89 -4.84 8.45 -16.11
CA ALA A 89 -4.23 7.25 -15.54
C ALA A 89 -3.04 7.58 -14.63
N LYS A 90 -2.20 8.55 -15.03
CA LYS A 90 -1.07 9.01 -14.21
C LYS A 90 -1.56 9.64 -12.90
N GLU A 91 -2.62 10.45 -12.95
CA GLU A 91 -3.21 11.10 -11.78
C GLU A 91 -3.66 10.08 -10.73
N VAL A 92 -4.37 9.01 -11.14
CA VAL A 92 -4.77 7.92 -10.24
C VAL A 92 -3.56 7.21 -9.64
N VAL A 93 -2.59 6.82 -10.46
CA VAL A 93 -1.40 6.09 -9.96
C VAL A 93 -0.59 6.95 -8.98
N LEU A 94 -0.39 8.24 -9.28
CA LEU A 94 0.34 9.13 -8.38
C LEU A 94 -0.44 9.41 -7.08
N GLY A 95 -1.76 9.50 -7.15
CA GLY A 95 -2.62 9.65 -5.97
C GLY A 95 -2.57 8.42 -5.05
N LEU A 96 -2.69 7.22 -5.61
CA LEU A 96 -2.60 5.95 -4.88
C LEU A 96 -1.20 5.72 -4.31
N THR A 97 -0.16 6.11 -5.05
CA THR A 97 1.23 5.96 -4.60
C THR A 97 1.77 7.17 -3.84
N CYS A 98 0.88 8.02 -3.31
CA CYS A 98 1.29 9.15 -2.47
C CYS A 98 2.07 8.67 -1.23
N ALA A 99 3.20 9.31 -0.97
CA ALA A 99 4.08 8.95 0.13
C ALA A 99 3.45 9.18 1.52
N ASP A 100 2.66 10.25 1.64
CA ASP A 100 1.89 10.57 2.85
C ASP A 100 0.57 9.78 2.85
N PRO A 101 0.37 8.81 3.77
CA PRO A 101 -0.86 8.02 3.83
C PRO A 101 -2.11 8.86 4.06
N SER A 102 -2.01 10.00 4.74
CA SER A 102 -3.16 10.87 5.05
C SER A 102 -3.63 11.65 3.83
N ARG A 103 -2.75 11.87 2.85
CA ARG A 103 -3.04 12.54 1.58
C ARG A 103 -3.21 11.56 0.42
N ARG A 104 -3.07 10.27 0.70
CA ARG A 104 -3.17 9.20 -0.30
C ARG A 104 -4.60 9.06 -0.76
N LEU A 105 -4.77 8.88 -2.07
CA LEU A 105 -6.07 8.67 -2.69
C LEU A 105 -6.73 7.42 -2.09
N SER A 106 -7.98 7.54 -1.65
CA SER A 106 -8.75 6.37 -1.20
C SER A 106 -9.15 5.51 -2.40
N MET A 107 -9.40 4.22 -2.15
CA MET A 107 -9.84 3.31 -3.21
C MET A 107 -11.15 3.75 -3.86
N GLN A 108 -12.11 4.26 -3.06
CA GLN A 108 -13.36 4.79 -3.59
C GLN A 108 -13.11 5.98 -4.52
N ALA A 109 -12.32 6.96 -4.07
CA ALA A 109 -12.00 8.13 -4.89
C ALA A 109 -11.19 7.77 -6.16
N ALA A 110 -10.40 6.70 -6.12
CA ALA A 110 -9.71 6.18 -7.30
C ALA A 110 -10.68 5.57 -8.32
N LEU A 111 -11.71 4.84 -7.88
CA LEU A 111 -12.73 4.25 -8.76
C LEU A 111 -13.70 5.30 -9.32
N ASP A 112 -13.98 6.34 -8.54
CA ASP A 112 -14.81 7.47 -8.99
C ASP A 112 -14.06 8.38 -9.99
N HIS A 113 -12.76 8.16 -10.20
CA HIS A 113 -11.95 8.97 -11.10
C HIS A 113 -12.38 8.80 -12.57
N PRO A 114 -12.36 9.87 -13.39
CA PRO A 114 -12.70 9.82 -14.82
C PRO A 114 -11.93 8.80 -15.67
N TRP A 115 -10.87 8.20 -15.13
CA TRP A 115 -10.14 7.14 -15.81
C TRP A 115 -10.94 5.82 -15.90
N PHE A 116 -11.80 5.56 -14.90
CA PHE A 116 -12.65 4.36 -14.84
C PHE A 116 -14.10 4.62 -15.28
N GLN A 117 -14.46 5.86 -15.60
CA GLN A 117 -15.81 6.28 -16.02
C GLN A 117 -15.98 6.27 -17.55
N VAL A 118 -15.24 5.38 -18.24
CA VAL A 118 -15.24 5.26 -19.71
C VAL A 118 -16.19 4.17 -20.15
#